data_AF-A0A354IYK3-F1
#
_entry.id   AF-A0A354IYK3-F1
#
_cell.length_a   1.000
_cell.length_b   1.000
_cell.length_c   1.000
_cell.angle_alpha   90.00
_cell.angle_beta   90.00
_cell.angle_gamma   90.00
#
_symmetry.space_group_name_H-M   'P 1'
#
loop_
_entity.id
_entity.type
_entity.pdbx_description
1 polymer ?
#
loop_
_entity_poly.entity_id
_entity_poly.type
_entity_poly.pdbx_seq_one_letter_code
_entity_poly.pdbx_strand_id
1 'polypeptide(L)' 'LMPDTDASQAGYVANAIREAVALAGIAHAGSSAAPWLTVSIGGATFLPDSGEPAAALFEAADAHLY' A
#
# COMPACT_ATOMS: atom_id res chain seq x y z
N LEU A 1 6.02 -6.26 -3.90
CA LEU A 1 5.45 -7.49 -4.49
C LEU A 1 5.48 -8.59 -3.44
N MET A 2 4.39 -9.35 -3.31
CA MET A 2 4.20 -10.37 -2.28
C MET A 2 3.72 -11.67 -2.96
N PRO A 3 4.61 -12.62 -3.27
CA PRO A 3 4.22 -13.89 -3.89
C PRO A 3 3.36 -14.72 -2.92
N ASP A 4 2.49 -15.56 -3.48
CA ASP A 4 1.61 -16.48 -2.73
C ASP A 4 0.81 -15.79 -1.61
N THR A 5 0.39 -14.54 -1.86
CA THR A 5 -0.30 -13.72 -0.87
C THR A 5 -1.61 -13.19 -1.42
N ASP A 6 -2.70 -13.43 -0.68
CA ASP A 6 -4.02 -12.92 -1.03
C ASP A 6 -4.26 -11.47 -0.55
N ALA A 7 -5.40 -10.89 -0.95
CA ALA A 7 -5.75 -9.51 -0.60
C ALA A 7 -5.88 -9.26 0.91
N SER A 8 -6.35 -10.25 1.67
CA SER A 8 -6.51 -10.14 3.12
C SER A 8 -5.15 -10.06 3.82
N GLN A 9 -4.26 -10.99 3.48
CA GLN A 9 -2.90 -11.04 3.97
C GLN A 9 -2.10 -9.80 3.54
N ALA A 10 -2.24 -9.36 2.28
CA ALA A 10 -1.63 -8.13 1.77
C ALA A 10 -2.14 -6.90 2.52
N GLY A 11 -3.45 -6.81 2.77
CA GLY A 11 -4.07 -5.74 3.54
C GLY A 11 -3.60 -5.69 4.99
N TYR A 12 -3.39 -6.85 5.63
CA TYR A 12 -2.82 -6.92 6.98
C TYR A 12 -1.40 -6.32 7.01
N VAL A 13 -0.54 -6.71 6.07
CA VAL A 13 0.83 -6.18 5.97
C VAL A 13 0.81 -4.67 5.67
N ALA A 14 -0.02 -4.22 4.73
CA ALA A 14 -0.16 -2.81 4.40
C ALA A 14 -0.58 -1.97 5.62
N ASN A 15 -1.56 -2.44 6.41
CA ASN A 15 -1.97 -1.75 7.63
C ASN A 15 -0.87 -1.73 8.68
N ALA A 16 -0.14 -2.83 8.87
CA ALA A 16 0.99 -2.87 9.79
C ALA A 16 2.08 -1.85 9.40
N ILE A 17 2.38 -1.70 8.10
CA ILE A 17 3.32 -0.69 7.60
C ILE A 17 2.79 0.72 7.87
N ARG A 18 1.53 1.00 7.55
CA ARG A 18 0.88 2.30 7.78
C ARG A 18 0.95 2.71 9.26
N GLU A 19 0.66 1.77 10.16
CA GLU A 19 0.73 1.99 11.61
C GLU A 19 2.16 2.22 12.09
N ALA A 20 3.12 1.42 11.62
CA ALA A 20 4.53 1.59 11.97
C ALA A 20 5.06 2.97 11.57
N VAL A 21 4.67 3.48 10.39
CA VAL A 21 5.05 4.85 9.96
C VAL A 21 4.42 5.91 10.85
N ALA A 22 3.13 5.79 11.17
CA ALA A 22 2.47 6.75 12.07
C ALA A 22 3.10 6.76 13.48
N LEU A 23 3.46 5.59 13.99
CA LEU A 23 4.10 5.42 15.30
C LEU A 23 5.56 5.87 15.34
N ALA A 24 6.24 5.94 14.20
CA ALA A 24 7.62 6.44 14.13
C ALA A 24 7.76 7.91 14.54
N GLY A 25 6.65 8.68 14.59
CA GLY A 25 6.64 10.05 15.12
C GLY A 25 7.53 11.00 14.32
N ILE A 26 7.65 10.78 13.01
CA ILE A 26 8.49 11.61 12.14
C ILE A 26 7.76 12.94 11.93
N ALA A 27 8.39 14.04 12.36
CA ALA A 27 7.82 15.37 12.20
C ALA A 27 7.65 15.73 10.72
N HIS A 28 6.46 16.16 10.33
CA HIS A 28 6.17 16.61 8.98
C HIS A 28 6.33 18.13 8.88
N ALA A 29 7.55 18.62 9.11
CA ALA A 29 7.84 20.05 9.33
C ALA A 29 7.38 21.01 8.21
N GLY A 30 7.24 20.52 6.99
CA GLY A 30 6.79 21.32 5.83
C GLY A 30 5.30 21.20 5.50
N SER A 31 4.52 20.45 6.27
CA SER A 31 3.10 20.19 5.96
C SER A 31 2.16 21.03 6.81
N SER A 32 1.13 21.55 6.17
CA SER A 32 -0.01 22.19 6.82
C SER A 32 -1.14 21.21 7.17
N ALA A 33 -1.09 19.98 6.64
CA ALA A 33 -2.17 19.00 6.80
C ALA A 33 -2.11 18.27 8.15
N ALA A 34 -0.90 17.89 8.59
CA ALA A 34 -0.68 17.21 9.86
C ALA A 34 0.76 17.42 10.37
N PRO A 35 0.98 17.41 11.69
CA PRO A 35 2.32 17.58 12.28
C PRO A 35 3.22 16.35 12.14
N TRP A 36 2.66 15.19 11.81
CA TRP A 36 3.37 13.90 11.72
C TRP A 36 3.23 13.30 10.32
N LEU A 37 4.28 12.61 9.87
CA LEU A 37 4.29 11.96 8.57
C LEU A 37 3.39 10.72 8.58
N THR A 38 2.57 10.58 7.54
CA THR A 38 1.70 9.42 7.31
C THR A 38 1.88 8.93 5.87
N VAL A 39 1.40 7.72 5.58
CA VAL A 39 1.43 7.13 4.24
C VAL A 39 0.07 6.58 3.83
N SER A 40 -0.24 6.72 2.55
CA SER A 40 -1.32 5.99 1.86
C SER A 40 -0.71 4.81 1.12
N ILE A 41 -1.41 3.68 1.09
CA ILE A 41 -0.94 2.46 0.43
C ILE A 41 -2.08 1.90 -0.41
N GLY A 42 -1.92 1.96 -1.73
CA GLY A 42 -2.74 1.23 -2.70
C GLY A 42 -2.14 -0.15 -2.96
N GLY A 43 -2.98 -1.14 -3.20
CA GLY A 43 -2.55 -2.51 -3.43
C GLY A 43 -3.53 -3.29 -4.28
N ALA A 44 -3.03 -4.31 -4.96
CA ALA A 44 -3.81 -5.24 -5.76
C ALA A 44 -3.19 -6.63 -5.64
N THR A 45 -4.01 -7.67 -5.85
CA THR A 45 -3.57 -9.07 -5.85
C THR A 45 -4.20 -9.78 -7.03
N PHE A 46 -3.40 -10.52 -7.79
CA PHE A 46 -3.87 -11.34 -8.91
C PHE A 46 -3.68 -12.82 -8.61
N LEU A 47 -4.56 -13.63 -9.17
CA LEU A 47 -4.34 -15.07 -9.20
C LEU A 47 -3.25 -15.39 -10.23
N PRO A 48 -2.38 -16.38 -9.95
CA PRO A 48 -1.52 -16.95 -10.96
C PRO A 48 -2.35 -17.42 -12.17
N ASP A 49 -1.80 -17.25 -13.36
CA ASP A 49 -2.42 -17.70 -14.63
C ASP A 49 -3.78 -17.06 -14.95
N SER A 50 -4.10 -15.89 -14.39
CA SER A 50 -5.29 -15.11 -14.79
C SER A 50 -5.29 -14.67 -16.26
N GLY A 51 -4.14 -14.77 -16.94
CA GLY A 51 -3.93 -14.26 -18.29
C GLY A 51 -3.77 -12.74 -18.35
N GLU A 52 -3.85 -12.06 -17.21
CA GLU A 52 -3.67 -10.62 -17.12
C GLU A 52 -2.18 -10.25 -17.25
N PRO A 53 -1.86 -9.18 -17.98
CA PRO A 53 -0.48 -8.72 -18.07
C PRO A 53 -0.02 -8.20 -16.71
N ALA A 54 1.25 -8.43 -16.37
CA ALA A 54 1.83 -7.95 -15.10
C ALA A 54 1.66 -6.43 -14.89
N ALA A 55 1.59 -5.63 -15.97
CA ALA A 55 1.33 -4.20 -15.90
C ALA A 55 -0.02 -3.87 -15.25
N ALA A 56 -1.06 -4.68 -15.50
CA ALA A 56 -2.40 -4.46 -14.95
C ALA A 56 -2.42 -4.54 -13.41
N LEU A 57 -1.52 -5.34 -12.80
CA LEU A 57 -1.38 -5.40 -11.34
C LEU A 57 -0.94 -4.06 -10.77
N PHE A 58 0.00 -3.39 -11.44
CA PHE A 58 0.50 -2.09 -11.01
C PHE A 58 -0.51 -0.98 -11.28
N GLU A 59 -1.20 -1.01 -12.42
CA GLU A 59 -2.28 -0.07 -12.73
C GLU A 59 -3.42 -0.14 -11.69
N ALA A 60 -3.82 -1.35 -11.30
CA ALA A 60 -4.84 -1.55 -10.26
C ALA A 60 -4.37 -1.07 -8.89
N ALA A 61 -3.11 -1.32 -8.52
CA ALA A 61 -2.55 -0.84 -7.26
C ALA A 61 -2.47 0.70 -7.22
N ASP A 62 -2.09 1.32 -8.33
CA ASP A 62 -2.01 2.78 -8.49
C ASP A 62 -3.39 3.43 -8.43
N ALA A 63 -4.40 2.83 -9.08
CA ALA A 63 -5.79 3.28 -9.00
C ALA A 63 -6.37 3.25 -7.58
N HIS A 64 -5.85 2.39 -6.69
CA HIS A 64 -6.23 2.36 -5.28
C HIS A 64 -5.38 3.27 -4.39
N LEU A 65 -4.32 3.88 -4.94
CA LEU A 65 -3.49 4.86 -4.23
C LEU A 65 -3.98 6.30 -4.43
N TYR A 66 -4.65 6.58 -5.55
CA TYR A 66 -5.23 7.89 -5.90
C TYR A 66 -6.70 8.01 -5.54
#